data_AF-A0A1E1LU28-F1
#
_entry.id   AF-A0A1E1LU28-F1
#
_cell.length_a   1.000
_cell.length_b   1.000
_cell.length_c   1.000
_cell.angle_alpha   90.00
_cell.angle_beta   90.00
_cell.angle_gamma   90.00
#
_symmetry.space_group_name_H-M   'P 1'
#
loop_
_entity.id
_entity.type
_entity.pdbx_description
1 polymer ?
#
loop_
_entity_poly.entity_id
_entity_poly.type
_entity_poly.pdbx_seq_one_letter_code
_entity_poly.pdbx_strand_id
1 'polypeptide(L)'
;MILNEIEMKRKTYDDWILQSQQMVALNRPATRDYNSDERYVCDKKPLVDEEAAFIYRKDDLITLRDGREIAPLDSFTENMLHMFHCSLLQRLFCTKEDRARTTDPNLHYYSKGRKNILITSILTLVLLCLLILPVFLLYRLAMDGNHEATFTISIGILLVFTLVFSAILSLFTQAKRHEIFGAAAAYCAVLVVFISNIPGSK
;
A
#
# COMPACT_ATOMS: atom_id res chain seq x y z
N MET A 1 -8.76 -57.42 -5.59
CA MET A 1 -7.53 -56.82 -6.15
C MET A 1 -7.84 -55.60 -7.01
N ILE A 2 -8.71 -55.71 -8.03
CA ILE A 2 -9.11 -54.58 -8.90
C ILE A 2 -9.81 -53.43 -8.14
N LEU A 3 -10.66 -53.75 -7.17
CA LEU A 3 -11.39 -52.72 -6.41
C LEU A 3 -10.46 -51.78 -5.63
N ASN A 4 -9.43 -52.30 -4.98
CA ASN A 4 -8.46 -51.49 -4.25
C ASN A 4 -7.66 -50.55 -5.17
N GLU A 5 -7.37 -50.98 -6.40
CA GLU A 5 -6.67 -50.14 -7.37
C GLU A 5 -7.54 -48.96 -7.81
N ILE A 6 -8.85 -49.21 -8.03
CA ILE A 6 -9.83 -48.17 -8.36
C ILE A 6 -9.96 -47.16 -7.21
N GLU A 7 -10.04 -47.64 -5.96
CA GLU A 7 -10.10 -46.75 -4.79
C GLU A 7 -8.85 -45.87 -4.65
N MET A 8 -7.65 -46.42 -4.86
CA MET A 8 -6.42 -45.61 -4.84
C MET A 8 -6.35 -44.58 -5.96
N LYS A 9 -6.73 -44.98 -7.19
CA LYS A 9 -6.77 -44.07 -8.36
C LYS A 9 -7.75 -42.93 -8.12
N ARG A 10 -8.93 -43.23 -7.57
CA ARG A 10 -9.95 -42.23 -7.24
C ARG A 10 -9.43 -41.24 -6.19
N LYS A 11 -8.83 -41.72 -5.10
CA LYS A 11 -8.25 -40.84 -4.08
C LYS A 11 -7.17 -39.91 -4.67
N THR A 12 -6.30 -40.45 -5.52
CA THR A 12 -5.25 -39.67 -6.19
C THR A 12 -5.84 -38.58 -7.09
N TYR A 13 -6.92 -38.89 -7.81
CA TYR A 13 -7.64 -37.94 -8.64
C TYR A 13 -8.30 -36.83 -7.80
N ASP A 14 -8.95 -37.18 -6.69
CA ASP A 14 -9.54 -36.22 -5.77
C ASP A 14 -8.46 -35.27 -5.19
N ASP A 15 -7.28 -35.80 -4.83
CA ASP A 15 -6.15 -35.00 -4.38
C ASP A 15 -5.64 -34.03 -5.47
N TRP A 16 -5.56 -34.46 -6.73
CA TRP A 16 -5.17 -33.60 -7.84
C TRP A 16 -6.20 -32.49 -8.13
N ILE A 17 -7.50 -32.77 -7.99
CA ILE A 17 -8.54 -31.74 -8.10
C ILE A 17 -8.35 -30.68 -7.02
N LEU A 18 -8.11 -31.10 -5.77
CA LEU A 18 -7.90 -30.16 -4.66
C LEU A 18 -6.66 -29.28 -4.90
N GLN A 19 -5.57 -29.86 -5.39
CA GLN A 19 -4.36 -29.11 -5.75
C GLN A 19 -4.62 -28.13 -6.90
N SER A 20 -5.32 -28.56 -7.95
CA SER A 20 -5.70 -27.70 -9.07
C SER A 20 -6.58 -26.53 -8.60
N GLN A 21 -7.54 -26.79 -7.72
CA GLN A 21 -8.36 -25.74 -7.10
C GLN A 21 -7.51 -24.74 -6.31
N GLN A 22 -6.50 -25.21 -5.56
CA GLN A 22 -5.58 -24.34 -4.84
C GLN A 22 -4.74 -23.49 -5.80
N MET A 23 -4.24 -24.06 -6.90
CA MET A 23 -3.49 -23.31 -7.91
C MET A 23 -4.35 -22.22 -8.58
N VAL A 24 -5.60 -22.52 -8.89
CA VAL A 24 -6.55 -21.53 -9.44
C VAL A 24 -6.93 -20.47 -8.42
N ALA A 25 -6.92 -20.80 -7.12
CA ALA A 25 -7.16 -19.84 -6.04
C ALA A 25 -5.96 -18.92 -5.76
N LEU A 26 -4.78 -19.20 -6.34
CA LEU A 26 -3.63 -18.30 -6.24
C LEU A 26 -3.93 -16.98 -6.95
N ASN A 27 -3.31 -15.92 -6.44
CA ASN A 27 -3.56 -14.60 -6.97
C ASN A 27 -2.83 -14.41 -8.30
N ARG A 28 -3.40 -13.58 -9.17
CA ARG A 28 -2.73 -13.16 -10.41
C ARG A 28 -1.63 -12.14 -10.11
N PRO A 29 -0.56 -12.09 -10.90
CA PRO A 29 0.50 -11.11 -10.70
C PRO A 29 -0.01 -9.68 -10.89
N ALA A 30 0.53 -8.76 -10.11
CA ALA A 30 0.30 -7.33 -10.30
C ALA A 30 0.84 -6.89 -11.67
N THR A 31 0.20 -5.91 -12.31
CA THR A 31 0.60 -5.43 -13.64
C THR A 31 2.06 -4.96 -13.69
N ARG A 32 2.58 -4.36 -12.61
CA ARG A 32 4.00 -3.98 -12.54
C ARG A 32 4.92 -5.21 -12.59
N ASP A 33 4.65 -6.20 -11.76
CA ASP A 33 5.51 -7.38 -11.64
C ASP A 33 5.48 -8.16 -12.97
N TYR A 34 4.32 -8.22 -13.62
CA TYR A 34 4.17 -8.73 -14.99
C TYR A 34 5.02 -7.95 -16.00
N ASN A 35 4.89 -6.61 -16.06
CA ASN A 35 5.66 -5.77 -16.99
C ASN A 35 7.17 -5.86 -16.73
N SER A 36 7.59 -6.05 -15.48
CA SER A 36 8.98 -6.24 -15.11
C SER A 36 9.53 -7.56 -15.65
N ASP A 37 8.75 -8.63 -15.54
CA ASP A 37 9.11 -9.95 -16.03
C ASP A 37 9.09 -10.00 -17.56
N GLU A 38 8.05 -9.43 -18.19
CA GLU A 38 7.96 -9.27 -19.65
C GLU A 38 9.16 -8.50 -20.20
N ARG A 39 9.53 -7.37 -19.58
CA ARG A 39 10.71 -6.61 -19.99
C ARG A 39 12.00 -7.40 -19.81
N TYR A 40 12.15 -8.16 -18.74
CA TYR A 40 13.32 -9.00 -18.52
C TYR A 40 13.45 -10.11 -19.57
N VAL A 41 12.35 -10.81 -19.88
CA VAL A 41 12.33 -11.87 -20.90
C VAL A 41 12.56 -11.30 -22.29
N CYS A 42 11.97 -10.15 -22.64
CA CYS A 42 12.17 -9.51 -23.94
C CYS A 42 13.59 -8.93 -24.12
N ASP A 43 14.19 -8.36 -23.07
CA ASP A 43 15.51 -7.73 -23.12
C ASP A 43 16.64 -8.78 -23.09
N LYS A 44 16.58 -9.71 -22.14
CA LYS A 44 17.62 -10.71 -21.92
C LYS A 44 17.47 -11.96 -22.79
N LYS A 45 16.26 -12.20 -23.32
CA LYS A 45 15.89 -13.39 -24.12
C LYS A 45 16.49 -14.69 -23.59
N PRO A 46 16.21 -15.05 -22.32
CA PRO A 46 16.80 -16.24 -21.70
C PRO A 46 16.23 -17.55 -22.25
N LEU A 47 15.16 -17.50 -23.04
CA LEU A 47 14.41 -18.65 -23.56
C LEU A 47 14.37 -18.60 -25.09
N VAL A 48 14.10 -19.75 -25.70
CA VAL A 48 13.81 -19.84 -27.14
C VAL A 48 12.51 -19.08 -27.44
N ASP A 49 12.43 -18.42 -28.60
CA ASP A 49 11.29 -17.57 -28.97
C ASP A 49 9.94 -18.31 -28.90
N GLU A 50 9.93 -19.62 -29.20
CA GLU A 50 8.74 -20.47 -29.07
C GLU A 50 8.29 -20.65 -27.62
N GLU A 51 9.23 -20.82 -26.70
CA GLU A 51 8.94 -21.00 -25.28
C GLU A 51 8.58 -19.68 -24.61
N ALA A 52 9.14 -18.55 -25.04
CA ALA A 52 8.83 -17.22 -24.50
C ALA A 52 7.38 -16.78 -24.70
N ALA A 53 6.60 -17.50 -25.53
CA ALA A 53 5.20 -17.19 -25.81
C ALA A 53 4.28 -17.24 -24.57
N PHE A 54 4.70 -17.90 -23.48
CA PHE A 54 3.94 -17.94 -22.22
C PHE A 54 3.70 -16.54 -21.65
N ILE A 55 4.63 -15.61 -21.86
CA ILE A 55 4.55 -14.28 -21.23
C ILE A 55 3.44 -13.42 -21.82
N TYR A 56 3.02 -13.68 -23.07
CA TYR A 56 1.89 -12.98 -23.68
C TYR A 56 0.53 -13.43 -23.11
N ARG A 57 0.48 -14.56 -22.40
CA ARG A 57 -0.74 -15.07 -21.75
C ARG A 57 -0.79 -14.65 -20.30
N LYS A 58 -1.14 -13.38 -20.05
CA LYS A 58 -1.27 -12.83 -18.68
C LYS A 58 -2.22 -13.64 -17.78
N ASP A 59 -3.25 -14.26 -18.36
CA ASP A 59 -4.23 -15.05 -17.62
C ASP A 59 -3.69 -16.38 -17.06
N ASP A 60 -2.57 -16.87 -17.58
CA ASP A 60 -1.94 -18.14 -17.19
C ASP A 60 -0.88 -17.97 -16.10
N LEU A 61 -0.57 -16.72 -15.75
CA LEU A 61 0.43 -16.38 -14.76
C LEU A 61 -0.20 -16.28 -13.37
N ILE A 62 0.45 -16.91 -12.40
CA ILE A 62 0.08 -16.88 -10.98
C ILE A 62 1.25 -16.36 -10.16
N THR A 63 0.96 -15.61 -9.09
CA THR A 63 1.97 -15.23 -8.11
C THR A 63 1.98 -16.24 -6.96
N LEU A 64 3.15 -16.80 -6.68
CA LEU A 64 3.39 -17.65 -5.51
C LEU A 64 3.41 -16.85 -4.19
N ARG A 65 3.42 -15.52 -4.27
CA ARG A 65 3.28 -14.67 -3.10
C ARG A 65 1.86 -14.78 -2.58
N ASP A 66 1.72 -15.11 -1.30
CA ASP A 66 0.45 -15.05 -0.57
C ASP A 66 -0.24 -13.71 -0.85
N GLY A 67 -1.39 -13.75 -1.52
CA GLY A 67 -2.03 -12.53 -2.04
C GLY A 67 -2.86 -11.77 -1.02
N ARG A 68 -2.58 -11.95 0.26
CA ARG A 68 -2.88 -10.89 1.24
C ARG A 68 -1.92 -9.74 0.96
N GLU A 69 -2.38 -8.74 0.21
CA GLU A 69 -2.29 -7.30 0.55
C GLU A 69 -2.15 -6.34 -0.65
N ILE A 70 -1.94 -6.79 -1.90
CA ILE A 70 -1.02 -5.98 -2.73
C ILE A 70 -1.60 -5.35 -4.01
N ALA A 71 -2.61 -5.90 -4.70
CA ALA A 71 -2.95 -5.34 -6.03
C ALA A 71 -3.44 -3.86 -6.03
N PRO A 72 -4.41 -3.44 -5.19
CA PRO A 72 -4.84 -2.04 -5.16
C PRO A 72 -3.92 -1.15 -4.30
N LEU A 73 -3.35 -1.67 -3.21
CA LEU A 73 -2.44 -0.92 -2.34
C LEU A 73 -1.06 -0.71 -2.97
N ASP A 74 -0.45 -1.69 -3.66
CA ASP A 74 0.82 -1.43 -4.39
C ASP A 74 0.58 -0.43 -5.50
N SER A 75 -0.52 -0.55 -6.27
CA SER A 75 -0.81 0.40 -7.35
C SER A 75 -1.02 1.83 -6.81
N PHE A 76 -1.71 1.98 -5.67
CA PHE A 76 -1.97 3.28 -5.08
C PHE A 76 -0.75 3.85 -4.34
N THR A 77 -0.02 3.02 -3.60
CA THR A 77 1.25 3.41 -2.96
C THR A 77 2.30 3.73 -4.01
N GLU A 78 2.33 3.08 -5.17
CA GLU A 78 3.17 3.46 -6.31
C GLU A 78 2.77 4.79 -6.91
N ASN A 79 1.47 5.03 -7.13
CA ASN A 79 0.99 6.31 -7.64
C ASN A 79 1.34 7.46 -6.68
N MET A 80 1.25 7.19 -5.38
CA MET A 80 1.66 8.15 -4.34
C MET A 80 3.18 8.25 -4.23
N LEU A 81 3.95 7.16 -4.38
CA LEU A 81 5.41 7.20 -4.43
C LEU A 81 5.92 7.96 -5.67
N HIS A 82 5.16 7.92 -6.76
CA HIS A 82 5.36 8.73 -7.96
C HIS A 82 4.91 10.18 -7.76
N MET A 83 3.90 10.45 -6.92
CA MET A 83 3.49 11.81 -6.56
C MET A 83 4.46 12.46 -5.57
N PHE A 84 4.97 11.68 -4.62
CA PHE A 84 5.97 12.05 -3.62
C PHE A 84 7.41 11.83 -4.12
N HIS A 85 7.63 11.72 -5.44
CA HIS A 85 8.94 11.48 -6.07
C HIS A 85 9.91 12.65 -5.87
N CYS A 86 10.30 12.88 -4.62
CA CYS A 86 11.41 13.72 -4.23
C CYS A 86 12.68 12.90 -4.37
N SER A 87 13.72 13.51 -4.92
CA SER A 87 15.09 12.98 -5.07
C SER A 87 15.67 12.33 -3.80
N LEU A 88 15.12 12.67 -2.62
CA LEU A 88 15.41 12.06 -1.32
C LEU A 88 15.06 10.57 -1.25
N LEU A 89 13.89 10.17 -1.77
CA LEU A 89 13.46 8.77 -1.73
C LEU A 89 14.39 7.92 -2.59
N GLN A 90 14.64 8.32 -3.83
CA GLN A 90 15.53 7.59 -4.74
C GLN A 90 16.96 7.46 -4.20
N ARG A 91 17.44 8.48 -3.45
CA ARG A 91 18.76 8.50 -2.80
C ARG A 91 18.82 7.64 -1.53
N LEU A 92 17.72 7.51 -0.80
CA LEU A 92 17.58 6.61 0.36
C LEU A 92 17.33 5.15 -0.07
N PHE A 93 16.73 4.94 -1.23
CA PHE A 93 16.32 3.63 -1.74
C PHE A 93 17.39 2.89 -2.55
N CYS A 94 18.38 3.59 -3.11
CA CYS A 94 19.43 2.99 -3.93
C CYS A 94 20.76 2.98 -3.18
N THR A 95 20.92 2.04 -2.24
CA THR A 95 22.17 1.86 -1.52
C THR A 95 23.14 1.03 -2.36
N LYS A 96 24.44 1.38 -2.32
CA LYS A 96 25.52 0.75 -3.10
C LYS A 96 25.64 -0.78 -2.90
N GLU A 97 25.09 -1.32 -1.81
CA GLU A 97 25.14 -2.74 -1.45
C GLU A 97 24.26 -3.63 -2.34
N ASP A 98 23.08 -3.16 -2.76
CA ASP A 98 22.20 -3.94 -3.63
C ASP A 98 22.76 -4.00 -5.07
N ARG A 99 23.54 -2.97 -5.46
CA ARG A 99 24.30 -2.93 -6.72
C ARG A 99 25.50 -3.87 -6.73
N ALA A 100 25.98 -4.31 -5.56
CA ALA A 100 27.13 -5.22 -5.43
C ALA A 100 26.75 -6.71 -5.56
N ARG A 101 25.46 -7.04 -5.53
CA ARG A 101 24.97 -8.44 -5.64
C ARG A 101 24.69 -8.88 -7.07
N THR A 102 24.78 -7.99 -8.05
CA THR A 102 24.55 -8.28 -9.46
C THR A 102 25.55 -7.57 -10.36
N THR A 103 26.13 -8.29 -11.31
CA THR A 103 27.02 -7.74 -12.33
C THR A 103 26.25 -7.03 -13.46
N ASP A 104 24.95 -7.29 -13.59
CA ASP A 104 24.10 -6.71 -14.64
C ASP A 104 23.63 -5.27 -14.30
N PRO A 105 23.93 -4.26 -15.15
CA PRO A 105 23.58 -2.86 -14.90
C PRO A 105 22.08 -2.55 -15.00
N ASN A 106 21.29 -3.42 -15.65
CA ASN A 106 19.86 -3.21 -15.89
C ASN A 106 18.94 -3.89 -14.85
N LEU A 107 19.50 -4.67 -13.91
CA LEU A 107 18.71 -5.46 -12.97
C LEU A 107 18.73 -4.84 -11.57
N HIS A 108 17.72 -4.03 -11.27
CA HIS A 108 17.57 -3.40 -9.96
C HIS A 108 16.77 -4.28 -9.01
N TYR A 109 17.46 -5.06 -8.18
CA TYR A 109 16.83 -5.72 -7.04
C TYR A 109 16.49 -4.71 -5.96
N TYR A 110 15.24 -4.74 -5.52
CA TYR A 110 14.77 -3.84 -4.49
C TYR A 110 14.27 -4.67 -3.32
N SER A 111 15.01 -4.63 -2.20
CA SER A 111 14.70 -5.44 -1.02
C SER A 111 13.30 -5.12 -0.49
N LYS A 112 12.41 -6.12 -0.52
CA LYS A 112 10.99 -6.01 -0.13
C LYS A 112 10.80 -5.52 1.30
N GLY A 113 11.64 -5.99 2.24
CA GLY A 113 11.56 -5.60 3.65
C GLY A 113 11.83 -4.12 3.88
N ARG A 114 12.83 -3.55 3.18
CA ARG A 114 13.21 -2.14 3.32
C ARG A 114 12.17 -1.20 2.70
N LYS A 115 11.55 -1.57 1.57
CA LYS A 115 10.40 -0.82 1.01
C LYS A 115 9.27 -0.69 2.02
N ASN A 116 8.87 -1.81 2.63
CA ASN A 116 7.73 -1.83 3.52
C ASN A 116 7.97 -0.97 4.77
N ILE A 117 9.17 -1.07 5.36
CA ILE A 117 9.56 -0.25 6.52
C ILE A 117 9.53 1.23 6.15
N LEU A 118 10.03 1.61 4.98
CA LEU A 118 10.06 3.01 4.54
C LEU A 118 8.67 3.56 4.22
N ILE A 119 7.84 2.80 3.51
CA ILE A 119 6.44 3.18 3.23
C ILE A 119 5.70 3.37 4.54
N THR A 120 5.83 2.42 5.46
CA THR A 120 5.22 2.51 6.79
C THR A 120 5.74 3.72 7.56
N SER A 121 7.04 4.00 7.52
CA SER A 121 7.66 5.15 8.20
C SER A 121 7.22 6.50 7.61
N ILE A 122 7.06 6.60 6.29
CA ILE A 122 6.59 7.83 5.64
C ILE A 122 5.11 8.03 5.96
N LEU A 123 4.33 6.95 5.91
CA LEU A 123 2.91 7.00 6.23
C LEU A 123 2.68 7.45 7.68
N THR A 124 3.44 6.89 8.63
CA THR A 124 3.34 7.30 10.04
C THR A 124 3.75 8.76 10.24
N LEU A 125 4.78 9.24 9.54
CA LEU A 125 5.17 10.65 9.53
C LEU A 125 4.05 11.55 9.00
N VAL A 126 3.45 11.19 7.87
CA VAL A 126 2.34 11.95 7.26
C VAL A 126 1.14 12.03 8.21
N LEU A 127 0.75 10.90 8.81
CA LEU A 127 -0.35 10.86 9.79
C LEU A 127 -0.05 11.72 11.03
N LEU A 128 1.18 11.71 11.52
CA LEU A 128 1.61 12.53 12.65
C LEU A 128 1.59 14.02 12.30
N CYS A 129 2.12 14.40 11.14
CA CYS A 129 2.07 15.78 10.65
C CYS A 129 0.61 16.25 10.52
N LEU A 130 -0.26 15.43 9.95
CA LEU A 130 -1.67 15.74 9.77
C LEU A 130 -2.41 15.91 11.11
N LEU A 131 -1.95 15.24 12.18
CA LEU A 131 -2.51 15.37 13.52
C LEU A 131 -2.11 16.69 14.21
N ILE A 132 -0.89 17.18 13.95
CA ILE A 132 -0.36 18.43 14.54
C ILE A 132 -0.83 19.67 13.76
N LEU A 133 -0.95 19.58 12.44
CA LEU A 133 -1.22 20.72 11.56
C LEU A 133 -2.51 21.50 11.90
N PRO A 134 -3.67 20.87 12.17
CA PRO A 134 -4.87 21.60 12.55
C PRO A 134 -4.76 22.24 13.93
N VAL A 135 -4.04 21.64 14.88
CA VAL A 135 -3.77 22.27 16.17
C VAL A 135 -2.93 23.54 15.97
N PHE A 136 -1.94 23.50 15.09
CA PHE A 136 -1.14 24.68 14.74
C PHE A 136 -1.96 25.76 14.02
N LEU A 137 -2.84 25.38 13.08
CA LEU A 137 -3.74 26.31 12.40
C LEU A 137 -4.73 26.97 13.37
N LEU A 138 -5.31 26.19 14.28
CA LEU A 138 -6.20 26.72 15.32
C LEU A 138 -5.45 27.65 16.28
N TYR A 139 -4.23 27.32 16.67
CA TYR A 139 -3.40 28.19 17.51
C TYR A 139 -3.11 29.53 16.82
N ARG A 140 -2.76 29.51 15.53
CA ARG A 140 -2.55 30.72 14.74
C ARG A 140 -3.81 31.57 14.65
N LEU A 141 -4.96 30.94 14.40
CA LEU A 141 -6.24 31.63 14.26
C LEU A 141 -6.70 32.23 15.61
N ALA A 142 -6.43 31.56 16.73
CA ALA A 142 -6.72 32.07 18.07
C ALA A 142 -5.93 33.34 18.41
N MET A 143 -4.73 33.54 17.85
CA MET A 143 -3.95 34.77 18.07
C MET A 143 -4.47 35.99 17.28
N ASP A 144 -5.29 35.79 16.24
CA ASP A 144 -5.69 36.85 15.29
C ASP A 144 -6.89 37.70 15.77
N GLY A 145 -7.41 37.44 16.98
CA GLY A 145 -8.31 38.33 17.71
C GLY A 145 -9.75 38.48 17.20
N ASN A 146 -10.10 37.92 16.03
CA ASN A 146 -11.44 38.06 15.44
C ASN A 146 -12.35 36.85 15.76
N HIS A 147 -13.08 36.92 16.87
CA HIS A 147 -13.64 35.75 17.55
C HIS A 147 -14.80 35.04 16.80
N GLU A 148 -15.73 35.78 16.22
CA GLU A 148 -16.94 35.22 15.59
C GLU A 148 -16.64 34.46 14.29
N ALA A 149 -15.84 35.07 13.40
CA ALA A 149 -15.43 34.41 12.14
C ALA A 149 -14.50 33.21 12.39
N THR A 150 -13.72 33.27 13.48
CA THR A 150 -12.77 32.22 13.86
C THR A 150 -13.47 30.90 14.18
N PHE A 151 -14.64 30.90 14.82
CA PHE A 151 -15.34 29.67 15.19
C PHE A 151 -15.85 28.90 13.95
N THR A 152 -16.49 29.59 13.01
CA THR A 152 -16.98 28.97 11.76
C THR A 152 -15.83 28.40 10.92
N ILE A 153 -14.73 29.16 10.79
CA ILE A 153 -13.54 28.73 10.04
C ILE A 153 -12.88 27.53 10.74
N SER A 154 -12.82 27.54 12.08
CA SER A 154 -12.25 26.44 12.88
C SER A 154 -12.99 25.13 12.62
N ILE A 155 -14.33 25.11 12.69
CA ILE A 155 -15.13 23.90 12.40
C ILE A 155 -14.86 23.38 10.98
N GLY A 156 -14.76 24.28 9.99
CA GLY A 156 -14.43 23.90 8.62
C GLY A 156 -13.05 23.24 8.50
N ILE A 157 -12.03 23.79 9.16
CA ILE A 157 -10.68 23.21 9.22
C ILE A 157 -10.75 21.82 9.87
N LEU A 158 -11.41 21.68 11.03
CA LEU A 158 -11.50 20.39 11.72
C LEU A 158 -12.15 19.30 10.86
N LEU A 159 -13.25 19.64 10.18
CA LEU A 159 -13.97 18.71 9.32
C LEU A 159 -13.08 18.26 8.15
N VAL A 160 -12.45 19.21 7.44
CA VAL A 160 -11.58 18.90 6.30
C VAL A 160 -10.38 18.05 6.73
N PHE A 161 -9.68 18.39 7.80
CA PHE A 161 -8.54 17.61 8.28
C PHE A 161 -8.94 16.22 8.77
N THR A 162 -10.11 16.06 9.38
CA THR A 162 -10.63 14.74 9.80
C THR A 162 -10.97 13.87 8.60
N LEU A 163 -11.56 14.44 7.55
CA LEU A 163 -11.83 13.71 6.31
C LEU A 163 -10.53 13.28 5.61
N VAL A 164 -9.55 14.19 5.50
CA VAL A 164 -8.25 13.88 4.93
C VAL A 164 -7.53 12.80 5.75
N PHE A 165 -7.59 12.88 7.09
CA PHE A 165 -7.01 11.86 7.97
C PHE A 165 -7.64 10.49 7.74
N SER A 166 -8.97 10.44 7.73
CA SER A 166 -9.71 9.20 7.54
C SER A 166 -9.49 8.61 6.14
N ALA A 167 -9.39 9.48 5.12
CA ALA A 167 -9.07 9.07 3.76
C ALA A 167 -7.66 8.50 3.66
N ILE A 168 -6.65 9.16 4.21
CA ILE A 168 -5.26 8.65 4.21
C ILE A 168 -5.20 7.35 5.01
N LEU A 169 -5.82 7.28 6.19
CA LEU A 169 -5.82 6.06 6.98
C LEU A 169 -6.51 4.91 6.23
N SER A 170 -7.68 5.15 5.61
CA SER A 170 -8.39 4.12 4.84
C SER A 170 -7.69 3.71 3.54
N LEU A 171 -7.00 4.62 2.87
CA LEU A 171 -6.39 4.36 1.56
C LEU A 171 -5.01 3.74 1.69
N PHE A 172 -4.27 4.05 2.76
CA PHE A 172 -2.89 3.63 2.91
C PHE A 172 -2.67 2.58 3.99
N THR A 173 -3.62 2.39 4.92
CA THR A 173 -3.55 1.31 5.89
C THR A 173 -4.59 0.23 5.58
N GLN A 174 -4.25 -1.03 5.86
CA GLN A 174 -5.18 -2.16 5.87
C GLN A 174 -6.13 -2.11 7.09
N ALA A 175 -6.47 -0.91 7.55
CA ALA A 175 -7.31 -0.75 8.72
C ALA A 175 -8.73 -1.23 8.42
N LYS A 176 -9.28 -2.03 9.33
CA LYS A 176 -10.67 -2.46 9.22
C LYS A 176 -11.59 -1.25 9.35
N ARG A 177 -12.80 -1.34 8.79
CA ARG A 177 -13.78 -0.24 8.83
C ARG A 177 -13.97 0.32 10.25
N HIS A 178 -14.03 -0.54 11.27
CA HIS A 178 -14.18 -0.12 12.66
C HIS A 178 -12.93 0.56 13.26
N GLU A 179 -11.73 0.20 12.79
CA GLU A 179 -10.48 0.85 13.22
C GLU A 179 -10.41 2.28 12.67
N ILE A 180 -10.84 2.49 11.42
CA ILE A 180 -10.93 3.81 10.79
C ILE A 180 -11.92 4.70 11.55
N PHE A 181 -13.12 4.18 11.86
CA PHE A 181 -14.11 4.94 12.64
C PHE A 181 -13.62 5.29 14.04
N GLY A 182 -12.94 4.35 14.71
CA GLY A 182 -12.34 4.59 16.03
C GLY A 182 -11.27 5.69 15.98
N ALA A 183 -10.37 5.63 15.01
CA ALA A 183 -9.33 6.64 14.82
C ALA A 183 -9.91 8.02 14.49
N ALA A 184 -10.92 8.09 13.61
CA ALA A 184 -11.60 9.34 13.26
C ALA A 184 -12.32 9.95 14.47
N ALA A 185 -13.01 9.14 15.28
CA ALA A 185 -13.69 9.61 16.49
C ALA A 185 -12.70 10.13 17.54
N ALA A 186 -11.59 9.41 17.77
CA ALA A 186 -10.53 9.84 18.67
C ALA A 186 -9.92 11.18 18.21
N TYR A 187 -9.67 11.32 16.91
CA TYR A 187 -9.14 12.54 16.33
C TYR A 187 -10.10 13.72 16.47
N CYS A 188 -11.39 13.54 16.15
CA CYS A 188 -12.43 14.53 16.39
C CYS A 188 -12.48 14.97 17.86
N ALA A 189 -12.41 14.02 18.80
CA ALA A 189 -12.46 14.34 20.23
C ALA A 189 -11.30 15.26 20.65
N VAL A 190 -10.08 14.98 20.20
CA VAL A 190 -8.90 15.83 20.47
C VAL A 190 -9.10 17.23 19.91
N LEU A 191 -9.55 17.34 18.66
CA LEU A 191 -9.78 18.62 17.99
C LEU A 191 -10.88 19.46 18.64
N VAL A 192 -11.99 18.82 19.06
CA VAL A 192 -13.11 19.48 19.75
C VAL A 192 -12.70 20.00 21.13
N VAL A 193 -11.82 19.31 21.84
CA VAL A 193 -11.27 19.82 23.11
C VAL A 193 -10.43 21.08 22.88
N PHE A 194 -9.62 21.11 21.82
CA PHE A 194 -8.81 22.29 21.50
C PHE A 194 -9.67 23.51 21.16
N ILE A 195 -10.69 23.37 20.31
CA ILE A 195 -11.59 24.49 19.98
C ILE A 195 -12.35 24.99 21.21
N SER A 196 -12.73 24.10 22.13
CA SER A 196 -13.42 24.45 23.38
C SER A 196 -12.53 25.20 24.37
N ASN A 197 -11.20 25.12 24.23
CA ASN A 197 -10.24 25.77 25.12
C ASN A 197 -9.76 27.14 24.61
N ILE A 198 -10.18 27.58 23.41
CA ILE A 198 -9.77 28.86 22.86
C ILE A 198 -10.36 29.99 23.73
N PRO A 199 -9.52 30.89 24.30
CA PRO A 199 -9.97 31.99 25.14
C PRO A 199 -10.80 32.96 24.29
N GLY A 200 -12.12 32.92 24.48
CA GLY A 200 -13.08 33.57 23.59
C GLY A 200 -14.49 32.97 23.65
N SER A 201 -14.59 31.71 24.07
CA SER A 201 -15.88 31.01 24.27
C SER A 201 -16.43 31.18 25.69
N LYS A 202 -16.69 32.42 26.12
CA LYS A 202 -17.56 32.73 27.25
C LYS A 202 -18.53 33.83 26.88
#